data_AF-A0A516G8B4-F1
#
_entry.id   AF-A0A516G8B4-F1
#
_cell.length_a   1.000
_cell.length_b   1.000
_cell.length_c   1.000
_cell.angle_alpha   90.00
_cell.angle_beta   90.00
_cell.angle_gamma   90.00
#
_symmetry.space_group_name_H-M   'P 1'
#
loop_
_entity.id
_entity.type
_entity.pdbx_description
1 polymer ?
#
loop_
_entity_poly.entity_id
_entity_poly.type
_entity_poly.pdbx_seq_one_letter_code
_entity_poly.pdbx_strand_id
1 'polypeptide(L)'
;MTTTLDDLGALTAGGLIVSCQAYPGEPMRTPDTMSRVASAVVKEGAVAMRLQGLEDLRTVVGAVDVPAIDATLCTRADGSSVADRVLEAAVCAVCAGTAITHPTSLTRWFVEETR
;
A
#
# COMPACT_ATOMS: atom_id res chain seq x y z
N MET A 1 5.52 -14.26 -9.34
CA MET A 1 6.41 -14.90 -8.35
C MET A 1 5.78 -14.68 -7.00
N THR A 2 5.48 -15.74 -6.24
CA THR A 2 4.82 -15.60 -4.93
C THR A 2 5.88 -15.30 -3.88
N THR A 3 5.91 -14.06 -3.40
CA THR A 3 6.82 -13.60 -2.34
C THR A 3 6.33 -14.11 -0.99
N THR A 4 7.21 -14.65 -0.14
CA THR A 4 6.84 -15.06 1.21
C THR A 4 6.80 -13.85 2.16
N LEU A 5 6.19 -14.00 3.34
CA LEU A 5 6.11 -12.89 4.31
C LEU A 5 7.48 -12.46 4.83
N ASP A 6 8.41 -13.40 4.97
CA ASP A 6 9.76 -13.12 5.44
C ASP A 6 10.57 -12.36 4.38
N ASP A 7 10.35 -12.67 3.10
CA ASP A 7 10.89 -11.88 1.98
C ASP A 7 10.32 -10.45 1.98
N LEU A 8 9.03 -10.30 2.33
CA LEU A 8 8.37 -9.01 2.35
C LEU A 8 8.95 -8.07 3.42
N GLY A 9 9.19 -8.59 4.63
CA GLY A 9 9.80 -7.82 5.72
C GLY A 9 11.19 -7.29 5.34
N ALA A 10 12.00 -8.10 4.65
CA ALA A 10 13.29 -7.66 4.14
C ALA A 10 13.16 -6.60 3.02
N LEU A 11 12.16 -6.74 2.14
CA LEU A 11 11.89 -5.79 1.04
C LEU A 11 11.37 -4.43 1.54
N THR A 12 10.71 -4.40 2.69
CA THR A 12 10.09 -3.17 3.23
C THR A 12 10.84 -2.54 4.40
N ALA A 13 11.90 -3.19 4.89
CA ALA A 13 12.69 -2.70 6.02
C ALA A 13 13.28 -1.31 5.71
N GLY A 14 13.05 -0.35 6.61
CA GLY A 14 13.54 1.03 6.43
C GLY A 14 12.81 1.85 5.38
N GLY A 15 11.72 1.34 4.80
CA GLY A 15 10.96 2.04 3.76
C GLY A 15 9.54 2.43 4.18
N LEU A 16 8.92 3.27 3.35
CA LEU A 16 7.54 3.73 3.54
C LEU A 16 6.54 2.80 2.85
N ILE A 17 5.57 2.29 3.61
CA ILE A 17 4.40 1.58 3.07
C ILE A 17 3.21 2.53 3.01
N VAL A 18 2.55 2.62 1.85
CA VAL A 18 1.41 3.53 1.66
C VAL A 18 0.09 2.78 1.47
N SER A 19 -0.89 3.07 2.31
CA SER A 19 -2.23 2.48 2.20
C SER A 19 -3.10 3.27 1.23
N CYS A 20 -3.29 2.77 0.02
CA CYS A 20 -4.07 3.38 -1.07
C CYS A 20 -5.47 2.76 -1.11
N GLN A 21 -6.44 3.35 -0.40
CA GLN A 21 -7.76 2.76 -0.24
C GLN A 21 -8.89 3.78 -0.32
N ALA A 22 -10.01 3.34 -0.88
CA ALA A 22 -11.30 3.99 -0.77
C ALA A 22 -12.36 2.95 -0.43
N TYR A 23 -13.34 3.32 0.39
CA TYR A 23 -14.48 2.55 0.84
C TYR A 23 -15.67 2.67 -0.12
N PRO A 24 -16.58 1.67 -0.12
CA PRO A 24 -17.82 1.74 -0.88
C PRO A 24 -18.61 3.02 -0.59
N GLY A 25 -19.06 3.70 -1.64
CA GLY A 25 -19.82 4.95 -1.55
C GLY A 25 -18.97 6.21 -1.52
N GLU A 26 -17.64 6.11 -1.36
CA GLU A 26 -16.77 7.27 -1.46
C GLU A 26 -16.53 7.68 -2.92
N PRO A 27 -16.45 8.98 -3.25
CA PRO A 27 -16.29 9.46 -4.63
C PRO A 27 -15.04 8.92 -5.33
N MET A 28 -13.99 8.60 -4.56
CA MET A 28 -12.72 8.09 -5.08
C MET A 28 -12.72 6.57 -5.30
N ARG A 29 -13.78 5.85 -4.92
CA ARG A 29 -13.88 4.39 -5.07
C ARG A 29 -14.13 4.00 -6.52
N THR A 30 -13.11 4.15 -7.36
CA THR A 30 -13.05 3.55 -8.68
C THR A 30 -11.67 2.92 -8.92
N PRO A 31 -11.58 1.76 -9.62
CA PRO A 31 -10.30 1.11 -9.87
C PRO A 31 -9.28 2.01 -10.57
N ASP A 32 -9.72 2.83 -11.53
CA ASP A 32 -8.87 3.80 -12.21
C ASP A 32 -8.31 4.87 -11.26
N THR A 33 -9.15 5.43 -10.38
CA THR A 33 -8.67 6.41 -9.38
C THR A 33 -7.65 5.79 -8.44
N MET A 34 -7.92 4.58 -7.95
CA MET A 34 -7.00 3.86 -7.06
C MET A 34 -5.68 3.50 -7.75
N SER A 35 -5.71 3.15 -9.04
CA SER A 35 -4.50 2.93 -9.84
C SER A 35 -3.64 4.18 -9.99
N ARG A 36 -4.27 5.36 -10.17
CA ARG A 36 -3.56 6.64 -10.24
C ARG A 36 -2.94 7.02 -8.89
N VAL A 37 -3.64 6.78 -7.79
CA VAL A 37 -3.10 6.98 -6.43
C VAL A 37 -1.92 6.05 -6.18
N ALA A 38 -2.06 4.75 -6.48
CA ALA A 38 -0.98 3.77 -6.38
C ALA A 38 0.25 4.18 -7.19
N SER A 39 0.07 4.61 -8.43
CA SER A 39 1.16 5.08 -9.29
C SER A 39 1.86 6.32 -8.71
N ALA A 40 1.08 7.25 -8.14
CA ALA A 40 1.61 8.47 -7.54
C ALA A 40 2.49 8.18 -6.31
N VAL A 41 2.08 7.25 -5.45
CA VAL A 41 2.85 6.91 -4.24
C VAL A 41 4.13 6.15 -4.57
N VAL A 42 4.08 5.26 -5.57
CA VAL A 42 5.26 4.51 -6.02
C VAL A 42 6.29 5.44 -6.65
N LYS A 43 5.84 6.37 -7.49
CA LYS A 43 6.70 7.38 -8.11
C LYS A 43 7.51 8.17 -7.07
N GLU A 44 6.93 8.41 -5.89
CA GLU A 44 7.57 9.19 -4.83
C GLU A 44 8.33 8.33 -3.80
N GLY A 45 8.48 7.02 -4.04
CA GLY A 45 9.39 6.16 -3.30
C GLY A 45 8.75 5.26 -2.24
N ALA A 46 7.44 5.05 -2.27
CA ALA A 46 6.81 4.00 -1.47
C ALA A 46 7.41 2.63 -1.85
N VAL A 47 7.86 1.85 -0.85
CA VAL A 47 8.49 0.54 -1.08
C VAL A 47 7.48 -0.60 -1.17
N ALA A 48 6.25 -0.36 -0.70
CA ALA A 48 5.10 -1.24 -0.86
C ALA A 48 3.82 -0.44 -0.67
N MET A 49 2.69 -1.04 -1.02
CA MET A 49 1.38 -0.43 -0.79
C MET A 49 0.35 -1.43 -0.30
N ARG A 50 -0.65 -0.90 0.39
CA ARG A 50 -1.85 -1.64 0.79
C ARG A 50 -3.04 -1.19 -0.02
N LEU A 51 -3.75 -2.13 -0.64
CA LEU A 51 -4.96 -1.93 -1.44
C LEU A 51 -6.15 -2.61 -0.76
N GLN A 52 -7.36 -2.33 -1.23
CA GLN A 52 -8.56 -2.98 -0.72
C GLN A 52 -9.26 -3.80 -1.80
N GLY A 53 -9.13 -5.12 -1.70
CA GLY A 53 -9.83 -6.08 -2.53
C GLY A 53 -9.13 -6.43 -3.85
N LEU A 54 -9.55 -7.57 -4.40
CA LEU A 54 -8.95 -8.18 -5.58
C LEU A 54 -9.05 -7.34 -6.86
N GLU A 55 -10.06 -6.48 -6.98
CA GLU A 55 -10.25 -5.61 -8.16
C GLU A 55 -9.17 -4.55 -8.25
N ASP A 56 -8.89 -3.85 -7.14
CA ASP A 56 -7.81 -2.87 -7.06
C ASP A 56 -6.46 -3.57 -7.27
N LEU A 57 -6.26 -4.73 -6.62
CA LEU A 57 -5.04 -5.51 -6.76
C LEU A 57 -4.76 -5.89 -8.22
N ARG A 58 -5.77 -6.40 -8.95
CA ARG A 58 -5.63 -6.76 -10.37
C ARG A 58 -5.32 -5.56 -11.25
N THR A 59 -5.90 -4.41 -10.94
CA THR A 59 -5.71 -3.18 -11.70
C THR A 59 -4.32 -2.59 -11.46
N VAL A 60 -3.83 -2.64 -10.22
CA VAL A 60 -2.58 -2.00 -9.80
C VAL A 60 -1.35 -2.86 -10.07
N VAL A 61 -1.43 -4.18 -9.93
CA VAL A 61 -0.27 -5.08 -10.13
C VAL A 61 0.32 -4.99 -11.54
N GLY A 62 -0.46 -4.57 -12.54
CA GLY A 62 0.04 -4.30 -13.89
C GLY A 62 0.65 -2.91 -14.10
N ALA A 63 0.52 -2.01 -13.11
CA ALA A 63 0.88 -0.60 -13.22
C ALA A 63 2.09 -0.21 -12.34
N VAL A 64 2.51 -1.05 -11.39
CA VAL A 64 3.57 -0.75 -10.42
C VAL A 64 4.51 -1.93 -10.20
N ASP A 65 5.78 -1.63 -9.89
CA ASP A 65 6.84 -2.61 -9.69
C ASP A 65 7.13 -2.92 -8.20
N VAL A 66 6.31 -2.42 -7.29
CA VAL A 66 6.45 -2.65 -5.84
C VAL A 66 5.39 -3.64 -5.32
N PRO A 67 5.64 -4.33 -4.20
CA PRO A 67 4.66 -5.21 -3.58
C PRO A 67 3.33 -4.50 -3.29
N ALA A 68 2.23 -5.10 -3.75
CA ALA A 68 0.86 -4.68 -3.45
C ALA A 68 0.19 -5.73 -2.54
N ILE A 69 -0.28 -5.28 -1.38
CA ILE A 69 -0.85 -6.11 -0.33
C ILE A 69 -2.34 -5.84 -0.25
N ASP A 70 -3.17 -6.85 -0.42
CA ASP A 70 -4.61 -6.71 -0.19
C ASP A 70 -4.90 -6.71 1.31
N ALA A 71 -5.50 -5.62 1.79
CA ALA A 71 -5.96 -5.43 3.16
C ALA A 71 -6.93 -6.52 3.66
N THR A 72 -7.62 -7.18 2.73
CA THR A 72 -8.69 -8.15 2.99
C THR A 72 -8.22 -9.60 2.82
N LEU A 73 -7.04 -9.82 2.24
CA LEU A 73 -6.48 -11.16 2.12
C LEU A 73 -5.62 -11.47 3.34
N CYS A 74 -5.98 -12.57 4.00
CA CYS A 74 -5.24 -13.25 5.06
C CYS A 74 -5.40 -12.65 6.47
N THR A 75 -6.58 -12.85 7.06
CA THR A 75 -6.68 -13.08 8.51
C THR A 75 -6.24 -14.52 8.80
N ARG A 76 -5.22 -14.69 9.64
CA ARG A 76 -4.78 -16.02 10.09
C ARG A 76 -5.74 -16.57 11.14
N ALA A 77 -5.63 -17.87 11.44
CA ALA A 77 -6.38 -18.50 12.52
C ALA A 77 -6.12 -17.87 13.90
N ASP A 78 -4.98 -17.20 14.06
CA ASP A 78 -4.58 -16.44 15.26
C ASP A 78 -5.18 -15.01 15.30
N GLY A 79 -5.97 -14.62 14.31
CA GLY A 79 -6.61 -13.31 14.23
C GLY A 79 -5.73 -12.18 13.68
N SER A 80 -4.42 -12.39 13.50
CA SER A 80 -3.53 -11.40 12.89
C SER A 80 -3.75 -11.35 11.38
N SER A 81 -3.75 -10.15 10.80
CA SER A 81 -3.70 -10.03 9.35
C SER A 81 -2.26 -10.03 8.84
N VAL A 82 -2.05 -10.58 7.64
CA VAL A 82 -0.78 -10.46 6.93
C VAL A 82 -0.35 -9.00 6.79
N ALA A 83 -1.31 -8.10 6.57
CA ALA A 83 -1.05 -6.67 6.52
C ALA A 83 -0.51 -6.13 7.85
N ASP A 84 -1.01 -6.60 9.01
CA ASP A 84 -0.56 -6.13 10.32
C ASP A 84 0.92 -6.48 10.58
N ARG A 85 1.35 -7.70 10.23
CA ARG A 85 2.76 -8.10 10.36
C ARG A 85 3.70 -7.29 9.47
N VAL A 86 3.21 -6.90 8.29
CA VAL A 86 3.98 -6.04 7.38
C VAL A 86 4.10 -4.63 7.95
N LEU A 87 3.06 -4.12 8.61
CA LEU A 87 3.11 -2.84 9.31
C LEU A 87 4.09 -2.88 10.48
N GLU A 88 4.11 -3.96 11.26
CA GLU A 88 5.08 -4.15 12.36
C GLU A 88 6.54 -4.19 11.88
N ALA A 89 6.78 -4.70 10.66
CA ALA A 89 8.12 -4.80 10.07
C ALA A 89 8.59 -3.50 9.38
N ALA A 90 7.69 -2.55 9.12
CA ALA A 90 7.99 -1.33 8.37
C ALA A 90 8.19 -0.12 9.31
N VAL A 91 9.10 0.78 8.93
CA VAL A 91 9.47 1.94 9.75
C VAL A 91 8.37 2.99 9.78
N CYS A 92 7.57 3.12 8.72
CA CYS A 92 6.41 4.02 8.66
C CYS A 92 5.34 3.47 7.72
N ALA A 93 4.07 3.59 8.14
CA ALA A 93 2.91 3.35 7.29
C ALA A 93 2.03 4.60 7.22
N VAL A 94 1.71 5.05 6.01
CA VAL A 94 0.93 6.27 5.78
C VAL A 94 -0.34 5.95 5.00
N CYS A 95 -1.48 6.46 5.46
CA CYS A 95 -2.75 6.28 4.78
C CYS A 95 -2.93 7.27 3.62
N ALA A 96 -2.72 6.84 2.38
CA ALA A 96 -3.22 7.51 1.18
C ALA A 96 -4.69 7.15 0.87
N GLY A 97 -5.57 7.44 1.83
CA GLY A 97 -7.01 7.23 1.70
C GLY A 97 -7.77 8.41 1.08
N THR A 98 -9.10 8.32 1.06
CA THR A 98 -10.06 9.28 0.46
C THR A 98 -10.03 10.72 0.95
N ALA A 99 -9.23 11.02 1.98
CA ALA A 99 -8.99 12.36 2.47
C ALA A 99 -7.69 13.00 1.90
N ILE A 100 -6.94 12.31 1.04
CA ILE A 100 -5.65 12.80 0.55
C ILE A 100 -5.82 13.63 -0.73
N THR A 101 -5.57 14.94 -0.60
CA THR A 101 -5.59 15.90 -1.71
C THR A 101 -4.27 15.90 -2.51
N HIS A 102 -3.16 15.49 -1.91
CA HIS A 102 -1.82 15.51 -2.51
C HIS A 102 -1.01 14.24 -2.18
N PRO A 103 -1.34 13.09 -2.79
CA PRO A 103 -0.67 11.82 -2.49
C PRO A 103 0.83 11.86 -2.81
N THR A 104 1.22 12.59 -3.85
CA THR A 104 2.63 12.81 -4.21
C THR A 104 3.40 13.53 -3.11
N SER A 105 2.96 14.74 -2.72
CA SER A 105 3.69 15.57 -1.76
C SER A 105 3.81 14.90 -0.39
N LEU A 106 2.73 14.29 0.10
CA LEU A 106 2.73 13.62 1.39
C LEU A 106 3.66 12.40 1.38
N THR A 107 3.59 11.57 0.34
CA THR A 107 4.49 10.40 0.22
C THR A 107 5.95 10.86 0.23
N ARG A 108 6.28 11.87 -0.57
CA ARG A 108 7.64 12.41 -0.63
C ARG A 108 8.12 12.89 0.74
N TRP A 109 7.32 13.67 1.47
CA TRP A 109 7.72 14.19 2.79
C TRP A 109 8.01 13.07 3.80
N PHE A 110 7.18 12.02 3.81
CA PHE A 110 7.44 10.86 4.68
C PHE A 110 8.66 10.06 4.23
N VAL A 111 8.86 9.87 2.93
CA VAL A 111 10.07 9.21 2.41
C VAL A 111 11.33 10.00 2.82
N GLU A 112 11.30 11.32 2.74
CA GLU A 112 12.41 12.20 3.17
C GLU A 112 12.70 12.06 4.67
N GLU A 113 11.68 11.92 5.52
CA GLU A 113 11.84 11.77 6.99
C GLU A 113 12.30 10.37 7.41
N THR A 114 11.98 9.33 6.64
CA THR A 114 12.33 7.92 6.96
C THR A 114 13.73 7.48 6.52
N ARG A 115 14.49 8.36 5.85
CA ARG A 115 15.86 8.12 5.39
C ARG A 115 16.91 8.58 6.40
#